data_AF-A0A0M3HVA5-F1
#
_entry.id   AF-A0A0M3HVA5-F1
#
_cell.length_a   1.000
_cell.length_b   1.000
_cell.length_c   1.000
_cell.angle_alpha   90.00
_cell.angle_beta   90.00
_cell.angle_gamma   90.00
#
_symmetry.space_group_name_H-M   'P 1'
#
loop_
_entity.id
_entity.type
_entity.pdbx_description
1 polymer ?
#
loop_
_entity_poly.entity_id
_entity_poly.type
_entity_poly.pdbx_seq_one_letter_code
_entity_poly.pdbx_strand_id
1 'polypeptide(L)'
;MGPELDDRSCERKRPSIRKNIGKWIEHLLILSAVQWEATFPGAPEGELSAVFMKRVIFAFASDLLSRRRLLAATEFRKRQVEYLRFNILDKKSATGSTVSEILKEALDALDLTYLKEILIIVCQSPHHDDDGAVEVYKFSIIYGQKNVASASASEEARHTWRISYRGVDSVHKQIAYITQRIHALADCLPPLPDGCYTTIKVTYCEGTPSEYQPNGFTADSKLFRFVKPAGFVVLGKVDCEFHSCRVSAESVLVGDSLALRRAVDNYYLSFSLQYSGDEFSQNVAGRMRQRSTSVNSSFCNAVKTFKIDHSSVTTAESGHDSNGSMGEGADQPLKDTGELRKPSEDPITGKEKKSNRSPPVAF
;
A
#
# COMPACT_ATOMS: atom_id res chain seq x y z
N MET A 1 5.55 -29.65 84.27
CA MET A 1 4.70 -30.04 83.12
C MET A 1 4.53 -28.82 82.25
N GLY A 2 5.32 -28.71 81.19
CA GLY A 2 5.23 -27.66 80.16
C GLY A 2 5.44 -28.34 78.80
N PRO A 3 4.71 -27.96 77.74
CA PRO A 3 4.59 -28.79 76.55
C PRO A 3 5.77 -28.61 75.60
N GLU A 4 6.18 -29.74 75.04
CA GLU A 4 7.13 -29.95 73.96
C GLU A 4 6.49 -29.47 72.65
N LEU A 5 7.13 -28.51 71.97
CA LEU A 5 6.72 -27.99 70.66
C LEU A 5 7.47 -28.76 69.56
N ASP A 6 6.70 -29.57 68.83
CA ASP A 6 7.08 -30.36 67.64
C ASP A 6 7.34 -29.42 66.44
N ASP A 7 8.61 -29.27 66.05
CA ASP A 7 9.05 -28.42 64.95
C ASP A 7 9.00 -29.20 63.62
N ARG A 8 7.79 -29.31 63.05
CA ARG A 8 7.60 -29.87 61.69
C ARG A 8 7.89 -28.80 60.64
N SER A 9 9.12 -28.84 60.13
CA SER A 9 9.52 -28.05 58.96
C SER A 9 8.62 -28.37 57.75
N CYS A 10 7.99 -27.33 57.22
CA CYS A 10 7.18 -27.38 56.01
C CYS A 10 8.09 -27.04 54.82
N GLU A 11 8.70 -28.06 54.21
CA GLU A 11 9.42 -27.93 52.93
C GLU A 11 8.41 -27.64 51.79
N ARG A 12 8.10 -26.36 51.58
CA ARG A 12 7.42 -25.90 50.37
C ARG A 12 8.39 -25.99 49.20
N LYS A 13 8.29 -27.05 48.40
CA LYS A 13 8.90 -27.19 47.08
C LYS A 13 8.55 -25.96 46.22
N ARG A 14 9.48 -25.04 46.05
CA ARG A 14 9.34 -23.93 45.10
C ARG A 14 9.29 -24.50 43.68
N PRO A 15 8.26 -24.22 42.87
CA PRO A 15 8.24 -24.64 41.48
C PRO A 15 9.44 -24.04 40.73
N SER A 16 10.17 -24.88 40.00
CA SER A 16 11.31 -24.48 39.20
C SER A 16 10.89 -23.53 38.08
N ILE A 17 11.02 -22.22 38.34
CA ILE A 17 10.72 -21.09 37.43
C ILE A 17 11.32 -21.30 36.02
N ARG A 18 12.49 -21.95 35.92
CA ARG A 18 13.17 -22.23 34.65
C ARG A 18 12.40 -23.12 33.67
N LYS A 19 11.53 -24.02 34.14
CA LYS A 19 10.76 -24.94 33.27
C LYS A 19 9.57 -24.27 32.61
N ASN A 20 9.06 -23.17 33.19
CA ASN A 20 7.95 -22.43 32.60
C ASN A 20 8.43 -21.52 31.46
N ILE A 21 9.56 -20.83 31.61
CA ILE A 21 10.05 -19.88 30.58
C ILE A 21 10.18 -20.54 29.19
N GLY A 22 10.69 -21.78 29.11
CA GLY A 22 10.80 -22.50 27.83
C GLY A 22 9.46 -22.75 27.13
N LYS A 23 8.43 -23.18 27.87
CA LYS A 23 7.09 -23.40 27.32
C LYS A 23 6.42 -22.10 26.86
N TRP A 24 6.66 -20.99 27.55
CA TRP A 24 6.13 -19.69 27.14
C TRP A 24 6.80 -19.19 25.85
N ILE A 25 8.11 -19.41 25.69
CA ILE A 25 8.85 -19.08 24.47
C ILE A 25 8.37 -19.92 23.29
N GLU A 26 8.23 -21.24 23.45
CA GLU A 26 7.69 -22.12 22.40
C GLU A 26 6.28 -21.71 21.98
N HIS A 27 5.41 -21.40 22.94
CA HIS A 27 4.05 -20.94 22.63
C HIS A 27 4.05 -19.59 21.91
N LEU A 28 4.97 -18.67 22.25
CA LEU A 28 5.12 -17.39 21.56
C LEU A 28 5.58 -17.57 20.10
N LEU A 29 6.55 -18.45 19.87
CA LEU A 29 7.08 -18.77 18.53
C LEU A 29 6.03 -19.47 17.66
N ILE A 30 5.21 -20.34 18.25
CA ILE A 30 4.09 -20.98 17.54
C ILE A 30 3.04 -19.93 17.16
N LEU A 31 2.68 -19.03 18.09
CA LEU A 31 1.70 -17.98 17.80
C LEU A 31 2.20 -16.97 16.75
N SER A 32 3.50 -16.63 16.76
CA SER A 32 4.10 -15.75 15.75
C SER A 32 4.10 -16.42 14.36
N ALA A 33 4.49 -17.70 14.28
CA ALA A 33 4.44 -18.48 13.04
C ALA A 33 3.01 -18.63 12.48
N VAL A 34 2.01 -18.87 13.34
CA VAL A 34 0.60 -18.96 12.92
C VAL A 34 0.07 -17.63 12.36
N GLN A 35 0.48 -16.50 12.92
CA GLN A 35 0.09 -15.17 12.40
C GLN A 35 0.80 -14.83 11.08
N TRP A 36 2.07 -15.23 10.96
CA TRP A 36 2.85 -15.10 9.73
C TRP A 36 2.19 -15.86 8.58
N GLU A 37 2.03 -17.17 8.72
CA GLU A 37 1.46 -18.06 7.69
C GLU A 37 0.07 -17.63 7.25
N ALA A 38 -0.73 -17.07 8.17
CA ALA A 38 -2.06 -16.58 7.84
C ALA A 38 -2.04 -15.33 6.92
N THR A 39 -0.91 -14.63 6.81
CA THR A 39 -0.73 -13.45 5.95
C THR A 39 0.17 -13.77 4.76
N PHE A 40 1.29 -14.43 5.00
CA PHE A 40 2.30 -14.87 4.04
C PHE A 40 2.47 -16.40 4.13
N PRO A 41 1.56 -17.18 3.52
CA PRO A 41 1.62 -18.64 3.59
C PRO A 41 2.75 -19.19 2.74
N GLY A 42 3.42 -20.22 3.27
CA GLY A 42 4.45 -20.97 2.59
C GLY A 42 5.80 -20.25 2.52
N ALA A 43 6.83 -21.03 2.20
CA ALA A 43 8.15 -20.48 1.97
C ALA A 43 8.17 -19.61 0.69
N PRO A 44 8.92 -18.49 0.66
CA PRO A 44 9.16 -17.65 -0.52
C PRO A 44 10.02 -18.32 -1.61
N GLU A 45 9.86 -19.64 -1.78
CA GLU A 45 10.66 -20.56 -2.56
C GLU A 45 9.79 -21.27 -3.62
N GLY A 46 10.44 -21.82 -4.63
CA GLY A 46 9.79 -22.66 -5.62
C GLY A 46 8.68 -21.95 -6.38
N GLU A 47 7.62 -22.70 -6.65
CA GLU A 47 6.41 -22.23 -7.32
C GLU A 47 5.62 -21.21 -6.48
N LEU A 48 5.82 -21.20 -5.15
CA LEU A 48 5.15 -20.28 -4.23
C LEU A 48 5.79 -18.89 -4.19
N SER A 49 6.99 -18.72 -4.76
CA SER A 49 7.71 -17.44 -4.81
C SER A 49 6.86 -16.29 -5.37
N ALA A 50 6.09 -16.55 -6.45
CA ALA A 50 5.19 -15.55 -7.04
C ALA A 50 4.03 -15.21 -6.10
N VAL A 51 3.34 -16.23 -5.58
CA VAL A 51 2.19 -16.09 -4.66
C VAL A 51 2.58 -15.32 -3.41
N PHE A 52 3.74 -15.63 -2.85
CA PHE A 52 4.31 -14.93 -1.71
C PHE A 52 4.58 -13.46 -2.06
N MET A 53 5.26 -13.19 -3.18
CA MET A 53 5.56 -11.83 -3.62
C MET A 53 4.30 -11.00 -3.86
N LYS A 54 3.25 -11.58 -4.47
CA LYS A 54 1.94 -10.92 -4.64
C LYS A 54 1.39 -10.42 -3.30
N ARG A 55 1.45 -11.24 -2.26
CA ARG A 55 0.95 -10.89 -0.92
C ARG A 55 1.78 -9.79 -0.27
N VAL A 56 3.10 -9.84 -0.42
CA VAL A 56 4.01 -8.80 0.09
C VAL A 56 3.71 -7.46 -0.57
N ILE A 57 3.65 -7.42 -1.91
CA ILE A 57 3.34 -6.18 -2.64
C ILE A 57 1.96 -5.66 -2.27
N PHE A 58 0.95 -6.54 -2.17
CA PHE A 58 -0.40 -6.16 -1.77
C PHE A 58 -0.43 -5.54 -0.36
N ALA A 59 0.29 -6.12 0.59
CA ALA A 59 0.36 -5.63 1.97
C ALA A 59 1.05 -4.25 2.04
N PHE A 60 2.17 -4.07 1.33
CA PHE A 60 2.84 -2.77 1.26
C PHE A 60 2.01 -1.71 0.57
N ALA A 61 1.41 -2.02 -0.59
CA ALA A 61 0.54 -1.10 -1.31
C ALA A 61 -0.66 -0.68 -0.46
N SER A 62 -1.33 -1.62 0.22
CA SER A 62 -2.45 -1.32 1.11
C SER A 62 -2.03 -0.41 2.27
N ASP A 63 -0.94 -0.74 2.96
CA ASP A 63 -0.50 0.02 4.13
C ASP A 63 -0.05 1.44 3.74
N LEU A 64 0.60 1.57 2.60
CA LEU A 64 0.98 2.85 2.02
C LEU A 64 -0.24 3.71 1.67
N LEU A 65 -1.23 3.15 0.96
CA LEU A 65 -2.48 3.84 0.61
C LEU A 65 -3.18 4.38 1.87
N SER A 66 -3.20 3.59 2.95
CA SER A 66 -3.79 4.00 4.23
C SER A 66 -3.01 5.13 4.88
N ARG A 67 -1.67 4.98 5.00
CA ARG A 67 -0.82 5.91 5.75
C ARG A 67 -0.66 7.27 5.07
N ARG A 68 -0.66 7.29 3.74
CA ARG A 68 -0.68 8.52 2.96
C ARG A 68 -2.09 9.12 2.82
N ARG A 69 -3.08 8.51 3.48
CA ARG A 69 -4.49 8.93 3.45
C ARG A 69 -5.03 9.04 2.02
N LEU A 70 -4.56 8.13 1.17
CA LEU A 70 -4.99 8.05 -0.21
C LEU A 70 -6.40 7.47 -0.32
N LEU A 71 -6.83 6.71 0.68
CA LEU A 71 -8.18 6.17 0.85
C LEU A 71 -8.67 6.47 2.27
N ALA A 72 -9.99 6.46 2.48
CA ALA A 72 -10.56 6.63 3.81
C ALA A 72 -10.13 5.48 4.75
N ALA A 73 -10.00 5.77 6.05
CA ALA A 73 -9.56 4.78 7.04
C ALA A 73 -10.52 3.57 7.14
N THR A 74 -11.80 3.77 6.82
CA THR A 74 -12.84 2.73 6.76
C THR A 74 -12.61 1.69 5.66
N GLU A 75 -11.77 2.01 4.66
CA GLU A 75 -11.43 1.12 3.55
C GLU A 75 -10.39 0.06 3.94
N PHE A 76 -9.93 0.07 5.20
CA PHE A 76 -8.87 -0.80 5.67
C PHE A 76 -9.25 -1.52 6.95
N ARG A 77 -8.72 -2.74 7.10
CA ARG A 77 -8.68 -3.47 8.36
C ARG A 77 -7.24 -3.58 8.86
N LYS A 78 -7.07 -3.52 10.17
CA LYS A 78 -5.76 -3.71 10.81
C LYS A 78 -5.40 -5.20 10.80
N ARG A 79 -4.18 -5.51 10.37
CA ARG A 79 -3.59 -6.84 10.41
C ARG A 79 -2.26 -6.76 11.15
N GLN A 80 -2.15 -7.53 12.22
CA GLN A 80 -0.88 -7.72 12.93
C GLN A 80 -0.24 -9.02 12.45
N VAL A 81 1.05 -8.94 12.12
CA VAL A 81 1.90 -10.07 11.76
C VAL A 81 3.15 -9.94 12.61
N GLU A 82 3.23 -10.73 13.68
CA GLU A 82 4.28 -10.59 14.70
C GLU A 82 4.28 -9.17 15.29
N TYR A 83 5.37 -8.42 15.13
CA TYR A 83 5.50 -7.02 15.55
C TYR A 83 5.11 -6.01 14.44
N LEU A 84 4.82 -6.49 13.23
CA LEU A 84 4.44 -5.65 12.10
C LEU A 84 2.94 -5.38 12.11
N ARG A 85 2.58 -4.12 11.84
CA ARG A 85 1.19 -3.67 11.72
C ARG A 85 0.97 -3.14 10.31
N PHE A 86 0.03 -3.77 9.61
CA PHE A 86 -0.40 -3.38 8.27
C PHE A 86 -1.86 -2.91 8.32
N ASN A 87 -2.16 -1.87 7.57
CA ASN A 87 -3.52 -1.55 7.15
C ASN A 87 -3.78 -2.26 5.82
N ILE A 88 -4.62 -3.29 5.83
CA ILE A 88 -4.92 -4.10 4.65
C ILE A 88 -6.27 -3.68 4.10
N LEU A 89 -6.38 -3.49 2.78
CA LEU A 89 -7.66 -3.14 2.14
C LEU A 89 -8.77 -4.12 2.55
N ASP A 90 -9.91 -3.55 2.94
CA ASP A 90 -11.05 -4.32 3.39
C ASP A 90 -12.03 -4.62 2.26
N LYS A 91 -12.23 -5.91 1.97
CA LYS A 91 -13.16 -6.37 0.94
C LYS A 91 -14.63 -6.14 1.31
N LYS A 92 -14.91 -5.85 2.58
CA LYS A 92 -16.26 -5.52 3.03
C LYS A 92 -16.67 -4.10 2.64
N SER A 93 -15.69 -3.22 2.43
CA SER A 93 -15.96 -1.88 1.94
C SER A 93 -15.99 -1.87 0.41
N ALA A 94 -16.87 -1.06 -0.17
CA ALA A 94 -17.03 -0.98 -1.61
C ALA A 94 -15.72 -0.51 -2.30
N THR A 95 -15.16 0.63 -1.87
CA THR A 95 -13.92 1.16 -2.45
C THR A 95 -12.73 0.26 -2.12
N GLY A 96 -12.63 -0.22 -0.88
CA GLY A 96 -11.62 -1.19 -0.45
C GLY A 96 -11.62 -2.46 -1.30
N SER A 97 -12.79 -3.00 -1.65
CA SER A 97 -12.93 -4.17 -2.54
C SER A 97 -12.49 -3.84 -3.96
N THR A 98 -12.97 -2.72 -4.54
CA THR A 98 -12.60 -2.31 -5.89
C THR A 98 -11.09 -2.11 -6.05
N VAL A 99 -10.44 -1.39 -5.12
CA VAL A 99 -8.98 -1.18 -5.18
C VAL A 99 -8.23 -2.50 -4.92
N SER A 100 -8.76 -3.38 -4.06
CA SER A 100 -8.19 -4.71 -3.84
C SER A 100 -8.21 -5.56 -5.11
N GLU A 101 -9.29 -5.48 -5.90
CA GLU A 101 -9.42 -6.19 -7.17
C GLU A 101 -8.44 -5.62 -8.21
N ILE A 102 -8.39 -4.29 -8.37
CA ILE A 102 -7.43 -3.64 -9.29
C ILE A 102 -5.98 -4.05 -8.99
N LEU A 103 -5.58 -4.03 -7.71
CA LEU A 103 -4.23 -4.45 -7.32
C LEU A 103 -3.97 -5.93 -7.61
N LYS A 104 -4.95 -6.81 -7.43
CA LYS A 104 -4.79 -8.23 -7.76
C LYS A 104 -4.66 -8.47 -9.25
N GLU A 105 -5.49 -7.81 -10.06
CA GLU A 105 -5.43 -7.92 -11.52
C GLU A 105 -4.06 -7.46 -12.05
N ALA A 106 -3.51 -6.38 -11.47
CA ALA A 106 -2.13 -5.96 -11.75
C ALA A 106 -1.10 -7.02 -11.34
N LEU A 107 -1.29 -7.64 -10.17
CA LEU A 107 -0.37 -8.63 -9.63
C LEU A 107 -0.45 -9.98 -10.34
N ASP A 108 -1.54 -10.32 -11.01
CA ASP A 108 -1.66 -11.58 -11.77
C ASP A 108 -0.71 -11.64 -12.97
N ALA A 109 -0.27 -10.48 -13.47
CA ALA A 109 0.83 -10.38 -14.43
C ALA A 109 2.18 -10.91 -13.91
N LEU A 110 2.36 -11.12 -12.59
CA LEU A 110 3.55 -11.77 -12.02
C LEU A 110 3.67 -13.24 -12.44
N ASP A 111 2.55 -13.97 -12.52
CA ASP A 111 2.58 -15.41 -12.82
C ASP A 111 3.09 -15.66 -14.25
N LEU A 112 2.79 -14.72 -15.15
CA LEU A 112 3.21 -14.73 -16.55
C LEU A 112 4.57 -14.08 -16.76
N THR A 113 5.22 -13.59 -15.71
CA THR A 113 6.48 -12.81 -15.78
C THR A 113 6.38 -11.54 -16.64
N TYR A 114 5.16 -11.00 -16.79
CA TYR A 114 4.90 -9.81 -17.61
C TYR A 114 5.02 -8.52 -16.82
N LEU A 115 4.82 -8.55 -15.49
CA LEU A 115 4.82 -7.32 -14.68
C LEU A 115 6.24 -6.79 -14.45
N LYS A 116 6.54 -5.56 -14.88
CA LYS A 116 7.81 -4.88 -14.60
C LYS A 116 7.71 -3.93 -13.42
N GLU A 117 6.69 -3.07 -13.40
CA GLU A 117 6.46 -2.14 -12.29
C GLU A 117 4.96 -1.96 -12.01
N ILE A 118 4.60 -1.83 -10.72
CA ILE A 118 3.35 -1.22 -10.28
C ILE A 118 3.66 0.18 -9.76
N LEU A 119 2.88 1.15 -10.20
CA LEU A 119 3.01 2.56 -9.87
C LEU A 119 1.71 3.04 -9.22
N ILE A 120 1.78 3.52 -7.98
CA ILE A 120 0.70 4.27 -7.35
C ILE A 120 1.06 5.74 -7.49
N ILE A 121 0.29 6.47 -8.28
CA ILE A 121 0.60 7.83 -8.71
C ILE A 121 -0.45 8.77 -8.12
N VAL A 122 0.00 9.80 -7.42
CA VAL A 122 -0.83 10.89 -6.90
C VAL A 122 -0.76 12.06 -7.88
N CYS A 123 -1.89 12.49 -8.42
CA CYS A 123 -2.01 13.57 -9.41
C CYS A 123 -2.89 14.72 -8.87
N GLN A 124 -2.86 15.89 -9.50
CA GLN A 124 -3.78 17.01 -9.18
C GLN A 124 -4.97 17.11 -10.13
N SER A 125 -4.96 16.34 -11.21
CA SER A 125 -6.03 16.29 -12.21
C SER A 125 -6.58 14.87 -12.31
N PRO A 126 -7.90 14.71 -12.44
CA PRO A 126 -8.51 13.40 -12.69
C PRO A 126 -8.50 13.04 -14.18
N HIS A 127 -8.08 13.97 -15.05
CA HIS A 127 -8.06 13.76 -16.49
C HIS A 127 -6.86 12.91 -16.88
N HIS A 128 -7.14 11.81 -17.59
CA HIS A 128 -6.12 10.88 -18.10
C HIS A 128 -5.05 11.53 -19.00
N ASP A 129 -5.36 12.66 -19.64
CA ASP A 129 -4.43 13.41 -20.47
C ASP A 129 -3.36 14.17 -19.68
N ASP A 130 -3.63 14.46 -18.41
CA ASP A 130 -2.69 15.11 -17.50
C ASP A 130 -1.88 14.06 -16.74
N ASP A 131 -0.62 13.95 -17.12
CA ASP A 131 0.35 13.03 -16.57
C ASP A 131 1.17 13.65 -15.42
N GLY A 132 0.77 14.82 -14.91
CA GLY A 132 1.41 15.52 -13.80
C GLY A 132 1.30 14.76 -12.47
N ALA A 133 2.44 14.25 -12.00
CA ALA A 133 2.53 13.59 -10.70
C ALA A 133 2.99 14.55 -9.59
N VAL A 134 2.40 14.38 -8.42
CA VAL A 134 2.82 14.97 -7.13
C VAL A 134 3.69 13.97 -6.38
N GLU A 135 3.22 12.73 -6.25
CA GLU A 135 3.96 11.64 -5.61
C GLU A 135 3.80 10.35 -6.42
N VAL A 136 4.84 9.52 -6.45
CA VAL A 136 4.83 8.21 -7.09
C VAL A 136 5.45 7.18 -6.16
N TYR A 137 4.74 6.08 -5.96
CA TYR A 137 5.23 4.92 -5.23
C TYR A 137 5.38 3.77 -6.21
N LYS A 138 6.60 3.25 -6.28
CA LYS A 138 7.01 2.30 -7.30
C LYS A 138 7.41 0.97 -6.67
N PHE A 139 6.81 -0.09 -7.16
CA PHE A 139 7.17 -1.47 -6.91
C PHE A 139 7.79 -2.02 -8.19
N SER A 140 9.12 -2.14 -8.25
CA SER A 140 9.84 -2.67 -9.42
C SER A 140 10.16 -4.15 -9.21
N ILE A 141 9.77 -4.98 -10.17
CA ILE A 141 9.89 -6.44 -10.11
C ILE A 141 11.12 -6.87 -10.91
N ILE A 142 11.86 -7.84 -10.37
CA ILE A 142 12.93 -8.56 -11.04
C ILE A 142 12.62 -10.05 -10.93
N TYR A 143 12.73 -10.76 -12.05
CA TYR A 143 12.54 -12.21 -12.11
C TYR A 143 13.88 -12.92 -12.11
N GLY A 144 13.97 -14.01 -11.37
CA GLY A 144 15.10 -14.93 -11.41
C GLY A 144 15.02 -15.78 -12.66
N GLN A 145 16.16 -16.15 -13.23
CA GLN A 145 16.18 -17.16 -14.29
C GLN A 145 15.71 -18.50 -13.71
N LYS A 146 14.50 -18.93 -14.07
CA LYS A 146 14.05 -20.31 -13.88
C LYS A 146 14.84 -21.21 -14.84
N ASN A 147 16.03 -21.67 -14.47
CA ASN A 147 16.79 -22.72 -15.17
C ASN A 147 16.75 -22.69 -16.71
N VAL A 148 16.93 -21.52 -17.34
CA VAL A 148 17.13 -21.45 -18.79
C VAL A 148 18.61 -21.23 -19.04
N ALA A 149 19.26 -22.27 -19.54
CA ALA A 149 20.55 -22.19 -20.18
C ALA A 149 20.43 -21.35 -21.47
N SER A 150 20.30 -20.03 -21.35
CA SER A 150 20.39 -19.11 -22.47
C SER A 150 21.68 -18.30 -22.37
N ALA A 151 22.67 -18.81 -23.09
CA ALA A 151 23.89 -18.13 -23.44
C ALA A 151 23.60 -17.07 -24.52
N SER A 152 23.16 -15.87 -24.12
CA SER A 152 23.25 -14.65 -24.96
C SER A 152 22.65 -13.43 -24.26
N ALA A 153 23.33 -12.89 -23.25
CA ALA A 153 23.08 -11.52 -22.81
C ALA A 153 24.43 -10.87 -22.45
N SER A 154 24.71 -9.69 -23.03
CA SER A 154 26.00 -9.00 -22.89
C SER A 154 26.32 -8.71 -21.42
N GLU A 155 27.61 -8.70 -21.09
CA GLU A 155 28.10 -8.57 -19.72
C GLU A 155 27.74 -7.23 -19.06
N GLU A 156 27.47 -6.17 -19.85
CA GLU A 156 27.14 -4.85 -19.30
C GLU A 156 25.74 -4.77 -18.68
N ALA A 157 24.77 -5.58 -19.13
CA ALA A 157 23.42 -5.62 -18.56
C ALA A 157 23.33 -6.38 -17.22
N ARG A 158 24.40 -7.11 -16.84
CA ARG A 158 24.42 -8.03 -15.68
C ARG A 158 24.64 -7.32 -14.34
N HIS A 159 24.91 -6.01 -14.34
CA HIS A 159 25.09 -5.21 -13.12
C HIS A 159 23.79 -4.60 -12.56
N THR A 160 22.67 -4.84 -13.23
CA THR A 160 21.37 -4.29 -12.84
C THR A 160 20.59 -5.32 -12.02
N TRP A 161 20.80 -5.28 -10.71
CA TRP A 161 19.97 -5.90 -9.66
C TRP A 161 19.70 -7.41 -9.81
N ARG A 162 20.58 -8.23 -9.22
CA ARG A 162 20.36 -9.68 -9.10
C ARG A 162 19.48 -10.00 -7.90
N ILE A 163 18.72 -11.09 -7.97
CA ILE A 163 18.06 -11.68 -6.81
C ILE A 163 19.13 -12.19 -5.83
N SER A 164 19.01 -11.81 -4.56
CA SER A 164 19.92 -12.22 -3.48
C SER A 164 19.13 -12.92 -2.37
N TYR A 165 18.36 -13.95 -2.72
CA TYR A 165 17.65 -14.76 -1.73
C TYR A 165 18.63 -15.44 -0.77
N ARG A 166 18.37 -15.35 0.53
CA ARG A 166 19.22 -15.90 1.61
C ARG A 166 18.41 -16.68 2.66
N GLY A 167 17.30 -17.28 2.23
CA GLY A 167 16.38 -17.98 3.12
C GLY A 167 15.27 -17.08 3.69
N VAL A 168 14.29 -17.73 4.30
CA VAL A 168 13.04 -17.13 4.79
C VAL A 168 13.28 -16.05 5.84
N ASP A 169 14.22 -16.24 6.77
CA ASP A 169 14.55 -15.25 7.80
C ASP A 169 15.05 -13.92 7.22
N SER A 170 15.79 -13.98 6.10
CA SER A 170 16.22 -12.77 5.38
C SER A 170 15.02 -12.03 4.81
N VAL A 171 14.02 -12.76 4.30
CA VAL A 171 12.78 -12.19 3.76
C VAL A 171 11.96 -11.53 4.86
N HIS A 172 11.84 -12.15 6.02
CA HIS A 172 11.16 -11.56 7.19
C HIS A 172 11.78 -10.21 7.57
N LYS A 173 13.12 -10.17 7.70
CA LYS A 173 13.87 -8.95 8.01
C LYS A 173 13.69 -7.87 6.94
N GLN A 174 13.70 -8.25 5.66
CA GLN A 174 13.47 -7.32 4.55
C GLN A 174 12.05 -6.75 4.57
N ILE A 175 11.04 -7.58 4.86
CA ILE A 175 9.65 -7.13 4.97
C ILE A 175 9.50 -6.15 6.13
N ALA A 176 10.02 -6.50 7.30
CA ALA A 176 10.00 -5.62 8.47
C ALA A 176 10.69 -4.28 8.22
N TYR A 177 11.88 -4.31 7.59
CA TYR A 177 12.64 -3.13 7.23
C TYR A 177 11.85 -2.19 6.30
N ILE A 178 11.23 -2.73 5.25
CA ILE A 178 10.44 -1.93 4.30
C ILE A 178 9.18 -1.38 4.97
N THR A 179 8.46 -2.20 5.76
CA THR A 179 7.27 -1.76 6.50
C THR A 179 7.60 -0.55 7.37
N GLN A 180 8.66 -0.62 8.18
CA GLN A 180 9.05 0.49 9.05
C GLN A 180 9.45 1.74 8.24
N ARG A 181 10.06 1.57 7.06
CA ARG A 181 10.41 2.70 6.19
C ARG A 181 9.22 3.29 5.45
N ILE A 182 8.19 2.51 5.14
CA ILE A 182 6.90 3.02 4.67
C ILE A 182 6.26 3.89 5.76
N HIS A 183 6.35 3.47 7.03
CA HIS A 183 5.81 4.24 8.16
C HIS A 183 6.57 5.55 8.33
N ALA A 184 7.90 5.47 8.36
CA ALA A 184 8.79 6.63 8.42
C ALA A 184 8.55 7.61 7.26
N LEU A 185 8.41 7.10 6.04
CA LEU A 185 8.15 7.93 4.86
C LEU A 185 6.83 8.70 5.02
N ALA A 186 5.75 8.02 5.41
CA ALA A 186 4.45 8.65 5.57
C ALA A 186 4.44 9.76 6.63
N ASP A 187 5.22 9.60 7.70
CA ASP A 187 5.36 10.57 8.78
C ASP A 187 6.31 11.74 8.41
N CYS A 188 7.29 11.49 7.53
CA CYS A 188 8.24 12.52 7.08
C CYS A 188 7.73 13.37 5.92
N LEU A 189 6.81 12.83 5.11
CA LEU A 189 6.25 13.56 3.97
C LEU A 189 5.19 14.58 4.44
N PRO A 190 5.17 15.80 3.88
CA PRO A 190 4.08 16.72 4.12
C PRO A 190 2.71 16.12 3.74
N PRO A 191 1.61 16.69 4.28
CA PRO A 191 0.28 16.38 3.81
C PRO A 191 0.16 16.60 2.30
N LEU A 192 -0.64 15.75 1.65
CA LEU A 192 -0.95 15.93 0.23
C LEU A 192 -1.76 17.22 0.02
N PRO A 193 -1.59 17.90 -1.12
CA PRO A 193 -2.48 18.99 -1.50
C PRO A 193 -3.95 18.54 -1.59
N ASP A 194 -4.87 19.45 -1.32
CA ASP A 194 -6.29 19.19 -1.49
C ASP A 194 -6.63 18.88 -2.96
N GLY A 195 -7.66 18.04 -3.15
CA GLY A 195 -8.16 17.69 -4.49
C GLY A 195 -7.21 16.81 -5.31
N CYS A 196 -6.26 16.12 -4.68
CA CYS A 196 -5.46 15.10 -5.36
C CYS A 196 -6.32 13.90 -5.82
N TYR A 197 -5.78 13.12 -6.76
CA TYR A 197 -6.35 11.87 -7.25
C TYR A 197 -5.29 10.78 -7.24
N THR A 198 -5.72 9.51 -7.17
CA THR A 198 -4.81 8.37 -7.23
C THR A 198 -5.06 7.56 -8.50
N THR A 199 -4.00 7.25 -9.22
CA THR A 199 -4.01 6.37 -10.39
C THR A 199 -3.04 5.22 -10.17
N ILE A 200 -3.43 4.01 -10.58
CA ILE A 200 -2.52 2.87 -10.61
C ILE A 200 -2.13 2.61 -12.06
N LYS A 201 -0.82 2.61 -12.33
CA LYS A 201 -0.27 2.22 -13.63
C LYS A 201 0.59 0.97 -13.48
N VAL A 202 0.61 0.16 -14.52
CA VAL A 202 1.51 -0.98 -14.64
C VAL A 202 2.36 -0.84 -15.90
N THR A 203 3.60 -1.28 -15.80
CA THR A 203 4.51 -1.41 -16.95
C THR A 203 4.89 -2.87 -17.13
N TYR A 204 5.18 -3.25 -18.37
CA TYR A 204 5.46 -4.64 -18.71
C TYR A 204 6.94 -4.91 -18.98
N CYS A 205 7.32 -6.17 -18.81
CA CYS A 205 8.62 -6.70 -19.21
C CYS A 205 8.74 -6.75 -20.74
N GLU A 206 9.98 -6.70 -21.23
CA GLU A 206 10.26 -6.93 -22.63
C GLU A 206 9.82 -8.35 -23.03
N GLY A 207 9.20 -8.48 -24.22
CA GLY A 207 8.63 -9.74 -24.70
C GLY A 207 7.17 -10.00 -24.29
N THR A 208 6.55 -9.11 -23.51
CA THR A 208 5.11 -9.19 -23.22
C THR A 208 4.29 -8.99 -24.51
N PRO A 209 3.30 -9.85 -24.82
CA PRO A 209 2.46 -9.71 -26.01
C PRO A 209 1.75 -8.35 -26.05
N SER A 210 1.63 -7.76 -27.24
CA SER A 210 1.04 -6.43 -27.43
C SER A 210 -0.44 -6.33 -27.05
N GLU A 211 -1.13 -7.46 -27.12
CA GLU A 211 -2.53 -7.67 -26.80
C GLU A 211 -2.77 -8.00 -25.32
N TYR A 212 -1.70 -8.22 -24.55
CA TYR A 212 -1.83 -8.51 -23.13
C TYR A 212 -2.30 -7.26 -22.37
N GLN A 213 -3.45 -7.41 -21.70
CA GLN A 213 -4.06 -6.36 -20.92
C GLN A 213 -4.65 -6.98 -19.64
N PRO A 214 -4.11 -6.68 -18.45
CA PRO A 214 -4.72 -7.07 -17.19
C PRO A 214 -6.15 -6.57 -17.12
N ASN A 215 -7.03 -7.39 -16.57
CA ASN A 215 -8.44 -7.07 -16.48
C ASN A 215 -8.64 -5.79 -15.64
N GLY A 216 -9.57 -4.95 -16.08
CA GLY A 216 -9.82 -3.66 -15.46
C GLY A 216 -8.81 -2.56 -15.80
N PHE A 217 -7.72 -2.83 -16.50
CA PHE A 217 -6.77 -1.82 -16.99
C PHE A 217 -7.01 -1.49 -18.47
N THR A 218 -6.57 -0.29 -18.89
CA THR A 218 -6.63 0.16 -20.28
C THR A 218 -5.24 0.57 -20.74
N ALA A 219 -4.91 0.34 -22.02
CA ALA A 219 -3.61 0.71 -22.57
C ALA A 219 -3.38 2.23 -22.47
N ASP A 220 -2.16 2.62 -22.12
CA ASP A 220 -1.71 4.01 -21.99
C ASP A 220 -0.30 4.16 -22.54
N SER A 221 -0.08 5.17 -23.37
CA SER A 221 1.24 5.49 -23.93
C SER A 221 2.05 6.41 -23.03
N LYS A 222 1.43 7.04 -22.02
CA LYS A 222 2.08 7.96 -21.08
C LYS A 222 2.20 7.31 -19.70
N LEU A 223 3.30 7.59 -19.00
CA LEU A 223 3.50 7.10 -17.64
C LEU A 223 3.13 8.16 -16.61
N PHE A 224 4.05 9.06 -16.30
CA PHE A 224 3.84 10.28 -15.53
C PHE A 224 5.03 11.20 -15.78
N ARG A 225 4.88 12.47 -15.40
CA ARG A 225 5.98 13.43 -15.33
C ARG A 225 5.86 14.26 -14.06
N PHE A 226 7.00 14.60 -13.47
CA PHE A 226 7.03 15.57 -12.40
C PHE A 226 7.15 16.98 -12.99
N VAL A 227 6.24 17.87 -12.61
CA VAL A 227 6.25 19.28 -13.04
C VAL A 227 7.32 20.09 -12.29
N LYS A 228 7.80 19.57 -11.16
CA LYS A 228 8.85 20.14 -10.31
C LYS A 228 9.88 19.05 -9.98
N PRO A 229 11.10 19.40 -9.54
CA PRO A 229 12.03 18.40 -9.03
C PRO A 229 11.40 17.58 -7.90
N ALA A 230 11.44 16.25 -8.03
CA ALA A 230 10.97 15.32 -7.01
C ALA A 230 12.17 14.68 -6.30
N GLY A 231 12.12 14.61 -4.98
CA GLY A 231 13.08 13.84 -4.20
C GLY A 231 12.74 12.37 -4.29
N PHE A 232 13.79 11.55 -4.32
CA PHE A 232 13.72 10.10 -4.51
C PHE A 232 14.28 9.37 -3.28
N VAL A 233 13.60 8.31 -2.84
CA VAL A 233 14.08 7.43 -1.78
C VAL A 233 13.76 5.97 -2.07
N VAL A 234 14.73 5.10 -1.79
CA VAL A 234 14.53 3.65 -1.79
C VAL A 234 14.10 3.22 -0.40
N LEU A 235 12.95 2.56 -0.30
CA LEU A 235 12.44 2.04 0.95
C LEU A 235 13.03 0.66 1.25
N GLY A 236 13.33 -0.13 0.22
CA GLY A 236 14.10 -1.35 0.37
C GLY A 236 13.82 -2.34 -0.75
N LYS A 237 14.17 -3.59 -0.50
CA LYS A 237 14.03 -4.69 -1.45
C LYS A 237 13.68 -5.99 -0.71
N VAL A 238 12.71 -6.72 -1.24
CA VAL A 238 12.40 -8.10 -0.82
C VAL A 238 12.89 -9.04 -1.91
N ASP A 239 13.73 -10.00 -1.55
CA ASP A 239 14.27 -11.04 -2.41
C ASP A 239 13.64 -12.38 -2.01
N CYS A 240 12.72 -12.90 -2.81
CA CYS A 240 12.30 -14.31 -2.79
C CYS A 240 13.17 -15.12 -3.76
N GLU A 241 13.02 -16.45 -3.83
CA GLU A 241 13.91 -17.27 -4.66
C GLU A 241 13.90 -16.90 -6.16
N PHE A 242 12.72 -16.70 -6.74
CA PHE A 242 12.57 -16.37 -8.17
C PHE A 242 12.01 -14.97 -8.44
N HIS A 243 11.69 -14.21 -7.40
CA HIS A 243 11.13 -12.87 -7.53
C HIS A 243 11.81 -11.90 -6.58
N SER A 244 12.08 -10.70 -7.05
CA SER A 244 12.55 -9.59 -6.23
C SER A 244 11.66 -8.38 -6.45
N CYS A 245 11.28 -7.69 -5.38
CA CYS A 245 10.58 -6.42 -5.46
C CYS A 245 11.37 -5.32 -4.76
N ARG A 246 11.73 -4.27 -5.50
CA ARG A 246 12.29 -3.03 -4.96
C ARG A 246 11.17 -2.02 -4.77
N VAL A 247 11.09 -1.43 -3.57
CA VAL A 247 10.10 -0.39 -3.25
C VAL A 247 10.81 0.96 -3.16
N SER A 248 10.28 1.95 -3.86
CA SER A 248 10.79 3.33 -3.87
C SER A 248 9.66 4.34 -3.94
N ALA A 249 9.96 5.57 -3.53
CA ALA A 249 9.04 6.69 -3.57
C ALA A 249 9.72 7.93 -4.15
N GLU A 250 8.94 8.71 -4.89
CA GLU A 250 9.29 10.01 -5.45
C GLU A 250 8.21 11.02 -5.07
N SER A 251 8.59 12.22 -4.61
CA SER A 251 7.62 13.25 -4.23
C SER A 251 8.15 14.65 -4.54
N VAL A 252 7.31 15.47 -5.17
CA VAL A 252 7.58 16.91 -5.38
C VAL A 252 7.44 17.73 -4.09
N LEU A 253 6.83 17.15 -3.05
CA LEU A 253 6.69 17.79 -1.74
C LEU A 253 8.04 17.88 -1.01
N VAL A 254 9.01 17.07 -1.42
CA VAL A 254 10.40 17.12 -0.94
C VAL A 254 11.31 17.01 -2.15
N GLY A 255 11.80 18.14 -2.68
CA GLY A 255 12.63 18.15 -3.89
C GLY A 255 14.07 17.61 -3.71
N ASP A 256 14.55 17.49 -2.46
CA ASP A 256 15.90 16.99 -2.16
C ASP A 256 15.88 15.52 -1.70
N SER A 257 16.36 14.63 -2.58
CA SER A 257 16.51 13.20 -2.31
C SER A 257 17.38 12.88 -1.10
N LEU A 258 18.42 13.68 -0.83
CA LEU A 258 19.30 13.46 0.31
C LEU A 258 18.60 13.80 1.61
N ALA A 259 17.86 14.91 1.66
CA ALA A 259 17.05 15.29 2.80
C ALA A 259 15.96 14.24 3.09
N LEU A 260 15.20 13.82 2.05
CA LEU A 260 14.17 12.80 2.19
C LEU A 260 14.74 11.48 2.71
N ARG A 261 15.85 11.02 2.11
CA ARG A 261 16.52 9.79 2.55
C ARG A 261 16.98 9.90 4.00
N ARG A 262 17.61 11.01 4.39
CA ARG A 262 18.08 11.22 5.78
C ARG A 262 16.91 11.23 6.76
N ALA A 263 15.79 11.86 6.42
CA ALA A 263 14.61 11.87 7.27
C ALA A 263 14.09 10.45 7.53
N VAL A 264 13.92 9.66 6.46
CA VAL A 264 13.48 8.25 6.56
C VAL A 264 14.50 7.40 7.32
N ASP A 265 15.80 7.53 7.04
CA ASP A 265 16.87 6.76 7.69
C ASP A 265 16.96 7.12 9.19
N ASN A 266 16.89 8.40 9.56
CA ASN A 266 16.96 8.86 10.94
C ASN A 266 15.73 8.43 11.76
N TYR A 267 14.54 8.55 11.19
CA TYR A 267 13.31 8.09 11.83
C TYR A 267 13.41 6.59 12.14
N TYR A 268 13.81 5.79 11.15
CA TYR A 268 14.01 4.35 11.31
C TYR A 268 15.01 4.02 12.44
N LEU A 269 16.17 4.69 12.46
CA LEU A 269 17.17 4.48 13.50
C LEU A 269 16.66 4.88 14.89
N SER A 270 15.91 5.98 15.00
CA SER A 270 15.33 6.41 16.28
C SER A 270 14.30 5.42 16.82
N PHE A 271 13.49 4.84 15.94
CA PHE A 271 12.51 3.81 16.30
C PHE A 271 13.19 2.48 16.66
N SER A 272 14.23 2.10 15.92
CA SER A 272 15.02 0.90 16.21
C SER A 272 15.78 1.00 17.54
N LEU A 273 16.27 2.19 17.91
CA LEU A 273 16.91 2.44 19.20
C LEU A 273 15.93 2.38 20.39
N GLN A 274 14.66 2.76 20.18
CA GLN A 274 13.63 2.64 21.21
C GLN A 274 13.21 1.19 21.50
N TYR A 275 13.45 0.27 20.55
CA TYR A 275 13.11 -1.15 20.69
C TYR A 275 14.32 -2.08 20.94
N SER A 276 15.55 -1.58 20.81
CA SER A 276 16.80 -2.35 21.08
C SER A 276 17.24 -2.32 22.54
N GLY A 277 16.26 -2.26 23.45
CA GLY A 277 16.47 -2.67 24.85
C GLY A 277 16.79 -4.17 25.02
N ASP A 278 16.72 -4.96 23.94
CA ASP A 278 17.30 -6.30 23.83
C ASP A 278 17.93 -6.47 22.43
N GLU A 279 19.09 -7.14 22.40
CA GLU A 279 20.11 -7.20 21.34
C GLU A 279 19.61 -7.45 19.91
N PHE A 280 19.80 -6.49 18.99
CA PHE A 280 20.07 -6.79 17.58
C PHE A 280 20.70 -5.58 16.86
N SER A 281 22.03 -5.54 16.79
CA SER A 281 22.73 -4.57 15.97
C SER A 281 23.86 -5.26 15.23
N GLN A 282 23.74 -5.37 13.90
CA GLN A 282 24.85 -5.09 12.98
C GLN A 282 24.45 -5.21 11.50
N ASN A 283 25.03 -4.29 10.73
CA ASN A 283 25.31 -4.31 9.29
C ASN A 283 24.22 -3.93 8.30
N VAL A 284 24.16 -2.65 7.90
CA VAL A 284 24.05 -2.26 6.48
C VAL A 284 24.72 -0.88 6.26
N ALA A 285 25.95 -0.87 5.76
CA ALA A 285 26.57 0.31 5.15
C ALA A 285 27.13 -0.07 3.76
N GLY A 286 26.25 -0.09 2.76
CA GLY A 286 26.60 -0.33 1.36
C GLY A 286 26.32 0.90 0.51
N ARG A 287 27.39 1.59 0.09
CA ARG A 287 27.39 2.84 -0.68
C ARG A 287 26.98 2.57 -2.14
N MET A 288 25.81 3.04 -2.56
CA MET A 288 25.36 2.97 -3.96
C MET A 288 25.24 4.38 -4.54
N ARG A 289 26.13 4.72 -5.49
CA ARG A 289 26.00 5.91 -6.36
C ARG A 289 25.17 5.51 -7.57
N GLN A 290 24.11 6.24 -7.90
CA GLN A 290 23.59 6.26 -9.27
C GLN A 290 23.10 7.65 -9.70
N ARG A 291 23.38 7.94 -10.97
CA ARG A 291 22.93 9.07 -11.78
C ARG A 291 21.51 8.82 -12.27
N SER A 292 20.74 9.89 -12.35
CA SER A 292 19.47 9.94 -13.08
C SER A 292 19.73 9.93 -14.59
N THR A 293 19.12 8.99 -15.30
CA THR A 293 18.90 9.09 -16.75
C THR A 293 17.48 8.65 -17.03
N SER A 294 16.64 9.59 -17.47
CA SER A 294 15.35 9.28 -18.08
C SER A 294 15.61 8.73 -19.48
N VAL A 295 15.30 7.47 -19.72
CA VAL A 295 15.26 6.90 -21.07
C VAL A 295 13.80 6.72 -21.42
N ASN A 296 13.30 7.54 -22.35
CA ASN A 296 12.05 7.29 -23.04
C ASN A 296 12.23 6.01 -23.85
N SER A 297 11.41 5.01 -23.57
CA SER A 297 11.24 3.85 -24.42
C SER A 297 9.75 3.65 -24.63
N SER A 298 9.37 3.60 -25.90
CA SER A 298 7.99 3.40 -26.35
C SER A 298 7.58 1.97 -26.00
N PHE A 299 7.04 1.79 -24.80
CA PHE A 299 6.41 0.55 -24.38
C PHE A 299 4.96 0.81 -24.02
N CYS A 300 4.11 -0.14 -24.36
CA CYS A 300 2.71 -0.14 -23.98
C CYS A 300 2.63 -0.23 -22.45
N ASN A 301 2.08 0.80 -21.79
CA ASN A 301 1.74 0.74 -20.38
C ASN A 301 0.25 0.44 -20.26
N ALA A 302 -0.21 0.12 -19.05
CA ALA A 302 -1.64 0.15 -18.80
C ALA A 302 -1.98 0.94 -17.53
N VAL A 303 -3.14 1.59 -17.58
CA VAL A 303 -3.62 2.51 -16.57
C VAL A 303 -4.99 2.10 -16.05
N LYS A 304 -5.18 2.31 -14.74
CA LYS A 304 -6.50 2.39 -14.12
C LYS A 304 -6.54 3.56 -13.15
N THR A 305 -7.37 4.55 -13.47
CA THR A 305 -7.62 5.72 -12.62
C THR A 305 -8.87 5.47 -11.78
N PHE A 306 -8.81 5.86 -10.50
CA PHE A 306 -9.99 5.95 -9.65
C PHE A 306 -10.00 7.29 -8.93
N LYS A 307 -11.19 7.88 -8.83
CA LYS A 307 -11.37 9.18 -8.19
C LYS A 307 -11.55 8.97 -6.69
N ILE A 308 -10.65 9.54 -5.90
CA ILE A 308 -10.83 9.67 -4.44
C ILE A 308 -10.71 11.15 -4.13
N ASP A 309 -11.79 11.72 -3.61
CA ASP A 309 -11.82 13.11 -3.22
C ASP A 309 -11.26 13.24 -1.80
N HIS A 310 -10.00 13.68 -1.69
CA HIS A 310 -9.32 13.85 -0.39
C HIS A 310 -9.90 15.00 0.45
N SER A 311 -10.83 15.81 -0.08
CA SER A 311 -11.47 16.92 0.66
C SER A 311 -12.35 16.49 1.84
N SER A 312 -12.67 15.20 1.96
CA SER A 312 -13.59 14.66 2.98
C SER A 312 -12.90 14.00 4.19
N VAL A 313 -11.56 13.97 4.27
CA VAL A 313 -10.81 13.24 5.34
C VAL A 313 -10.43 14.15 6.53
N THR A 314 -11.23 15.17 6.83
CA THR A 314 -11.11 15.94 8.08
C THR A 314 -12.42 15.87 8.86
N THR A 315 -12.40 15.10 9.96
CA THR A 315 -13.04 15.35 11.28
C THR A 315 -13.46 14.03 11.93
N ALA A 316 -12.73 13.63 12.98
CA ALA A 316 -13.27 12.94 14.16
C ALA A 316 -12.11 12.63 15.12
N GLU A 317 -11.71 13.62 15.92
CA GLU A 317 -11.14 13.41 17.26
C GLU A 317 -11.05 14.76 18.00
N SER A 318 -12.15 15.16 18.64
CA SER A 318 -12.15 15.83 19.94
C SER A 318 -13.59 15.91 20.44
N GLY A 319 -13.91 15.04 21.40
CA GLY A 319 -15.12 15.10 22.21
C GLY A 319 -14.72 15.07 23.69
N HIS A 320 -15.51 15.78 24.50
CA HIS A 320 -15.38 16.12 25.93
C HIS A 320 -14.54 17.37 26.24
N ASP A 321 -15.02 18.39 26.96
CA ASP A 321 -16.27 18.53 27.73
C ASP A 321 -16.72 19.98 27.86
N SER A 322 -18.04 20.08 28.06
CA SER A 322 -18.90 21.24 28.24
C SER A 322 -18.64 22.06 29.51
N ASN A 323 -18.90 23.37 29.42
CA ASN A 323 -19.74 24.08 30.40
C ASN A 323 -20.28 25.39 29.80
N GLY A 324 -21.60 25.58 29.91
CA GLY A 324 -22.34 26.68 29.31
C GLY A 324 -22.52 27.91 30.18
N SER A 325 -23.17 28.93 29.62
CA SER A 325 -24.12 29.81 30.33
C SER A 325 -24.85 30.71 29.33
N MET A 326 -26.02 31.16 29.77
CA MET A 326 -27.14 31.80 29.09
C MET A 326 -26.89 33.18 28.49
N GLY A 327 -27.77 33.59 27.57
CA GLY A 327 -28.01 34.99 27.21
C GLY A 327 -29.09 35.15 26.15
N GLU A 328 -30.31 35.46 26.60
CA GLU A 328 -31.50 35.83 25.82
C GLU A 328 -31.30 37.11 24.98
N GLY A 329 -32.13 37.29 23.95
CA GLY A 329 -32.27 38.58 23.27
C GLY A 329 -33.10 38.51 21.99
N ALA A 330 -34.40 38.78 22.12
CA ALA A 330 -35.37 38.94 21.04
C ALA A 330 -35.09 40.20 20.20
N ASP A 331 -35.44 40.17 18.90
CA ASP A 331 -36.37 41.13 18.29
C ASP A 331 -36.58 40.86 16.78
N GLN A 332 -37.84 40.66 16.40
CA GLN A 332 -38.40 40.95 15.07
C GLN A 332 -39.19 42.26 15.17
N PRO A 333 -39.40 42.99 14.05
CA PRO A 333 -40.72 42.93 13.39
C PRO A 333 -40.61 42.98 11.83
N LEU A 334 -41.35 42.15 11.07
CA LEU A 334 -42.75 42.23 10.62
C LEU A 334 -43.07 43.27 9.50
N LYS A 335 -43.60 42.72 8.39
CA LYS A 335 -44.63 43.20 7.42
C LYS A 335 -44.16 43.41 5.97
N ASP A 336 -44.64 42.60 5.01
CA ASP A 336 -45.97 42.61 4.31
C ASP A 336 -45.80 43.44 3.00
N THR A 337 -46.13 43.02 1.77
CA THR A 337 -47.43 42.60 1.22
C THR A 337 -47.31 42.12 -0.24
N GLY A 338 -48.13 41.12 -0.63
CA GLY A 338 -48.82 41.01 -1.94
C GLY A 338 -48.04 40.54 -3.18
N GLU A 339 -48.61 39.92 -4.21
CA GLU A 339 -49.94 39.39 -4.50
C GLU A 339 -49.88 38.63 -5.85
N LEU A 340 -50.72 37.60 -5.98
CA LEU A 340 -51.31 36.95 -7.18
C LEU A 340 -50.67 37.07 -8.58
N ARG A 341 -50.50 35.92 -9.26
CA ARG A 341 -51.22 35.54 -10.51
C ARG A 341 -50.84 34.12 -11.04
N LYS A 342 -51.83 33.22 -11.08
CA LYS A 342 -52.15 32.24 -12.17
C LYS A 342 -53.48 32.73 -12.79
N PRO A 343 -54.08 32.20 -13.90
CA PRO A 343 -53.88 30.91 -14.61
C PRO A 343 -54.01 30.96 -16.17
N SER A 344 -53.86 29.81 -16.85
CA SER A 344 -54.66 29.32 -18.03
C SER A 344 -53.86 28.20 -18.75
N GLU A 345 -54.25 26.92 -18.68
CA GLU A 345 -55.24 26.19 -19.51
C GLU A 345 -54.77 25.87 -20.96
N ASP A 346 -54.72 24.55 -21.21
CA ASP A 346 -54.60 23.74 -22.46
C ASP A 346 -55.66 24.12 -23.54
N PRO A 347 -55.74 23.58 -24.81
CA PRO A 347 -55.52 22.15 -25.14
C PRO A 347 -55.28 21.66 -26.61
N ILE A 348 -55.04 20.32 -26.72
CA ILE A 348 -55.51 19.35 -27.76
C ILE A 348 -55.07 19.53 -29.24
N THR A 349 -54.31 18.61 -29.84
CA THR A 349 -54.70 17.44 -30.70
C THR A 349 -53.40 16.97 -31.38
N GLY A 350 -53.10 15.72 -31.79
CA GLY A 350 -53.84 14.46 -31.88
C GLY A 350 -53.21 13.57 -32.98
N LYS A 351 -53.24 12.25 -32.75
CA LYS A 351 -53.30 11.13 -33.73
C LYS A 351 -52.01 10.67 -34.45
N GLU A 352 -51.55 9.45 -34.14
CA GLU A 352 -51.77 8.15 -34.85
C GLU A 352 -50.77 7.96 -36.02
N LYS A 353 -50.21 6.79 -36.38
CA LYS A 353 -50.42 5.37 -36.08
C LYS A 353 -49.29 4.57 -36.78
N LYS A 354 -48.96 3.38 -36.26
CA LYS A 354 -48.54 2.15 -37.00
C LYS A 354 -47.12 2.19 -37.64
N SER A 355 -46.34 1.12 -37.79
CA SER A 355 -46.62 -0.32 -37.73
C SER A 355 -45.28 -1.11 -37.82
N ASN A 356 -45.19 -2.18 -37.03
CA ASN A 356 -44.67 -3.52 -37.34
C ASN A 356 -43.18 -3.85 -37.61
N ARG A 357 -42.82 -4.94 -36.90
CA ARG A 357 -42.10 -6.17 -37.31
C ARG A 357 -40.57 -6.22 -37.19
N SER A 358 -40.13 -6.92 -36.14
CA SER A 358 -39.02 -7.89 -36.14
C SER A 358 -39.43 -9.18 -36.91
N PRO A 359 -38.59 -10.23 -37.16
CA PRO A 359 -37.30 -10.57 -36.54
C PRO A 359 -36.26 -11.17 -37.56
N PRO A 360 -35.43 -12.20 -37.25
CA PRO A 360 -33.98 -12.12 -37.01
C PRO A 360 -33.13 -12.88 -38.04
N VAL A 361 -31.79 -12.73 -38.02
CA VAL A 361 -30.88 -13.73 -38.62
C VAL A 361 -29.61 -13.87 -37.79
N ALA A 362 -29.26 -15.13 -37.53
CA ALA A 362 -28.07 -15.62 -36.84
C ALA A 362 -26.80 -15.55 -37.69
N PHE A 363 -25.64 -15.45 -37.04
CA PHE A 363 -24.53 -16.42 -37.09
C PHE A 363 -23.57 -16.15 -35.93
#